data_AF-A0A931HJR0-F1
#
_entry.id   AF-A0A931HJR0-F1
#
_cell.length_a   1.000
_cell.length_b   1.000
_cell.length_c   1.000
_cell.angle_alpha   90.00
_cell.angle_beta   90.00
_cell.angle_gamma   90.00
#
_symmetry.space_group_name_H-M   'P 1'
#
loop_
_entity.id
_entity.type
_entity.pdbx_description
1 polymer ?
#
loop_
_entity_poly.entity_id
_entity_poly.type
_entity_poly.pdbx_seq_one_letter_code
_entity_poly.pdbx_strand_id
1 'polypeptide(L)'
;MESSSPAKVKRPRREPGPWDPYVVYAESGEIGLRERLQALDLEQLRNIVAEHAMDNDRLAMKWRNPERVIERIVERVMDRATKGDSFRNI
;
A
#
# COMPACT_ATOMS: atom_id res chain seq x y z
N MET A 1 -6.74 -29.59 -21.47
CA MET A 1 -7.47 -28.32 -21.30
C MET A 1 -6.44 -27.28 -20.97
N GLU A 2 -6.08 -26.54 -22.00
CA GLU A 2 -5.19 -25.38 -21.96
C GLU A 2 -5.91 -24.22 -21.28
N SER A 3 -5.22 -23.46 -20.43
CA SER A 3 -5.26 -21.99 -20.44
C SER A 3 -4.30 -21.42 -19.40
N SER A 4 -3.28 -20.77 -19.95
CA SER A 4 -2.17 -20.07 -19.34
C SER A 4 -2.58 -18.87 -18.47
N SER A 5 -1.76 -18.57 -17.45
CA SER A 5 -1.76 -17.32 -16.68
C SER A 5 -1.46 -16.09 -17.55
N PRO A 6 -1.83 -14.87 -17.13
CA PRO A 6 -1.11 -13.67 -17.54
C PRO A 6 -0.12 -13.24 -16.45
N ALA A 7 1.08 -12.96 -16.91
CA ALA A 7 2.27 -12.66 -16.12
C ALA A 7 2.12 -11.41 -15.24
N LYS A 8 2.49 -11.53 -13.96
CA LYS A 8 2.76 -10.37 -13.10
C LYS A 8 3.97 -9.63 -13.67
N VAL A 9 3.72 -8.51 -14.33
CA VAL A 9 4.73 -7.59 -14.85
C VAL A 9 5.61 -7.11 -13.69
N LYS A 10 6.83 -7.64 -13.60
CA LYS A 10 7.88 -7.18 -12.68
C LYS A 10 8.27 -5.74 -13.06
N ARG A 11 7.87 -4.76 -12.25
CA ARG A 11 8.35 -3.38 -12.33
C ARG A 11 9.58 -3.18 -11.44
N PRO A 12 10.51 -2.26 -11.79
CA PRO A 12 11.88 -2.30 -11.28
C PRO A 12 12.08 -1.57 -9.94
N ARG A 13 12.71 -2.29 -9.00
CA ARG A 13 13.93 -1.93 -8.25
C ARG A 13 13.94 -0.59 -7.46
N ARG A 14 13.03 -0.47 -6.51
CA ARG A 14 13.34 0.04 -5.15
C ARG A 14 13.13 -1.14 -4.19
N GLU A 15 13.83 -1.18 -3.06
CA GLU A 15 13.66 -2.26 -2.08
C GLU A 15 12.17 -2.45 -1.82
N PRO A 16 11.62 -3.65 -2.07
CA PRO A 16 10.18 -3.85 -2.00
C PRO A 16 9.73 -3.45 -0.60
N GLY A 17 8.66 -2.66 -0.51
CA GLY A 17 7.91 -2.55 0.74
C GLY A 17 7.75 -3.97 1.31
N PRO A 18 8.00 -4.20 2.60
CA PRO A 18 8.09 -5.57 3.14
C PRO A 18 6.81 -6.39 2.90
N TRP A 19 5.70 -5.73 2.62
CA TRP A 19 4.41 -6.31 2.27
C TRP A 19 3.54 -5.26 1.56
N ASP A 20 2.53 -5.73 0.82
CA ASP A 20 1.57 -4.87 0.12
C ASP A 20 0.44 -4.44 1.09
N PRO A 21 0.26 -3.14 1.36
CA PRO A 21 -0.74 -2.64 2.30
C PRO A 21 -2.18 -2.88 1.84
N TYR A 22 -2.43 -3.03 0.54
CA TYR A 22 -3.77 -3.37 0.04
C TYR A 22 -4.14 -4.82 0.35
N VAL A 23 -3.17 -5.74 0.30
CA VAL A 23 -3.39 -7.15 0.65
C VAL A 23 -3.65 -7.27 2.15
N VAL A 24 -2.83 -6.61 2.96
CA VAL A 24 -3.00 -6.59 4.42
C VAL A 24 -4.36 -6.02 4.82
N TYR A 25 -4.81 -4.94 4.18
CA TYR A 25 -6.14 -4.38 4.43
C TYR A 25 -7.26 -5.35 4.05
N ALA A 26 -7.12 -6.09 2.94
CA ALA A 26 -8.12 -7.07 2.54
C ALA A 26 -8.19 -8.27 3.50
N GLU A 27 -7.06 -8.66 4.13
CA GLU A 27 -7.00 -9.80 5.05
C GLU A 27 -7.37 -9.43 6.50
N SER A 28 -6.89 -8.28 6.99
CA SER A 28 -6.96 -7.89 8.40
C SER A 28 -7.74 -6.59 8.64
N GLY A 29 -8.19 -5.91 7.58
CA GLY A 29 -8.90 -4.64 7.68
C GLY A 29 -8.02 -3.45 8.05
N GLU A 30 -8.68 -2.33 8.38
CA GLU A 30 -8.01 -1.08 8.77
C GLU A 30 -7.12 -1.25 10.01
N ILE A 31 -7.65 -1.92 11.05
CA ILE A 31 -6.97 -2.08 12.34
C ILE A 31 -5.68 -2.87 12.16
N GLY A 32 -5.74 -4.03 11.50
CA GLY A 32 -4.55 -4.86 11.28
C GLY A 32 -3.53 -4.21 10.35
N LEU A 33 -3.97 -3.40 9.38
CA LEU A 33 -3.08 -2.58 8.57
C LEU A 33 -2.34 -1.55 9.44
N ARG A 34 -3.08 -0.81 10.28
CA ARG A 34 -2.52 0.23 11.16
C ARG A 34 -1.50 -0.35 12.14
N GLU A 35 -1.81 -1.47 12.78
CA GLU A 35 -0.89 -2.14 13.71
C GLU A 35 0.41 -2.55 13.02
N ARG A 36 0.33 -3.14 11.82
CA ARG A 36 1.51 -3.49 11.04
C ARG A 36 2.31 -2.28 10.59
N LEU A 37 1.66 -1.19 10.22
CA LEU A 37 2.32 0.08 9.87
C LEU A 37 3.01 0.71 11.09
N GLN A 38 2.44 0.60 12.29
CA GLN A 38 3.06 1.08 13.53
C GLN A 38 4.32 0.29 13.91
N ALA A 39 4.40 -0.98 13.51
CA ALA A 39 5.60 -1.81 13.69
C ALA A 39 6.71 -1.50 12.67
N LEU A 40 6.47 -0.63 11.68
CA LEU A 40 7.46 -0.25 10.66
C LEU A 40 8.16 1.06 11.00
N ASP A 41 9.39 1.18 10.49
CA ASP A 41 10.15 2.41 10.61
C ASP A 41 9.72 3.48 9.59
N LEU A 42 10.03 4.75 9.87
CA LEU A 42 9.61 5.88 9.03
C LEU A 42 10.14 5.75 7.59
N GLU A 43 11.34 5.22 7.42
CA GLU A 43 11.93 4.93 6.12
C GLU A 43 11.14 3.85 5.36
N GLN A 44 10.72 2.79 6.05
CA GLN A 44 9.90 1.72 5.45
C GLN A 44 8.51 2.23 5.06
N LEU A 45 7.89 3.06 5.90
CA LEU A 45 6.62 3.71 5.59
C LEU A 45 6.74 4.59 4.32
N ARG A 46 7.84 5.35 4.19
CA ARG A 46 8.11 6.15 2.99
C ARG A 46 8.36 5.29 1.75
N ASN A 47 9.02 4.14 1.90
CA ASN A 47 9.23 3.19 0.81
C ASN A 47 7.90 2.66 0.28
N ILE A 48 6.97 2.27 1.17
CA ILE A 48 5.60 1.84 0.79
C ILE A 48 4.86 2.94 0.03
N VAL A 49 4.89 4.17 0.56
CA VAL A 49 4.22 5.31 -0.09
C VAL A 49 4.78 5.57 -1.48
N ALA A 50 6.10 5.51 -1.64
CA ALA A 50 6.78 5.74 -2.90
C ALA A 50 6.53 4.61 -3.92
N GLU A 51 6.52 3.35 -3.46
CA GLU A 51 6.30 2.18 -4.30
C GLU A 51 4.89 2.15 -4.89
N HIS A 52 3.89 2.42 -4.05
CA HIS A 52 2.49 2.41 -4.46
C HIS A 52 2.00 3.75 -5.03
N ALA A 53 2.90 4.74 -5.18
CA ALA A 53 2.59 6.11 -5.60
C ALA A 53 1.38 6.68 -4.83
N MET A 54 1.31 6.41 -3.52
CA MET A 54 0.19 6.82 -2.67
C MET A 54 0.15 8.33 -2.45
N ASP A 55 1.24 9.01 -2.77
CA ASP A 55 1.45 10.42 -2.48
C ASP A 55 2.05 11.09 -3.72
N ASN A 56 1.18 11.60 -4.58
CA ASN A 56 1.57 12.27 -5.82
C ASN A 56 2.33 13.58 -5.53
N ASP A 57 2.01 14.24 -4.42
CA ASP A 57 2.63 15.50 -3.97
C ASP A 57 3.96 15.32 -3.22
N ARG A 58 4.41 14.07 -2.97
CA ARG A 58 5.62 13.74 -2.17
C ARG A 58 5.63 14.40 -0.77
N LEU A 59 4.46 14.73 -0.22
CA LEU A 59 4.27 15.22 1.15
C LEU A 59 4.72 14.20 2.20
N ALA A 60 4.47 12.91 1.98
CA ALA A 60 4.86 11.85 2.92
C ALA A 60 6.38 11.77 3.11
N MET A 61 7.17 12.13 2.09
CA MET A 61 8.63 12.24 2.21
C MET A 61 9.08 13.44 3.06
N LYS A 62 8.25 14.48 3.16
CA LYS A 62 8.52 15.68 3.95
C LYS A 62 8.08 15.53 5.41
N TRP A 63 7.20 14.58 5.71
CA TRP A 63 6.69 14.37 7.07
C TRP A 63 7.72 13.72 7.98
N ARG A 64 7.91 14.30 9.16
CA ARG A 64 8.74 13.75 10.24
C ARG A 64 7.95 12.87 11.21
N ASN A 65 6.63 13.01 11.23
CA ASN A 65 5.75 12.23 12.09
C ASN A 65 5.37 10.91 11.41
N PRO A 66 5.76 9.75 11.96
CA PRO A 66 5.41 8.45 11.40
C PRO A 66 3.90 8.23 11.38
N GLU A 67 3.20 8.62 12.46
CA GLU A 67 1.74 8.49 12.56
C GLU A 67 1.00 9.14 11.39
N ARG A 68 1.44 10.33 10.94
CA ARG A 68 0.83 11.00 9.79
C ARG A 68 1.03 10.22 8.49
N VAL A 69 2.20 9.59 8.32
CA VAL A 69 2.46 8.73 7.16
C VAL A 69 1.54 7.50 7.20
N ILE A 70 1.37 6.90 8.38
CA ILE A 70 0.47 5.77 8.60
C ILE A 70 -0.97 6.13 8.21
N GLU A 71 -1.49 7.24 8.74
CA GLU A 71 -2.85 7.71 8.42
C GLU A 71 -3.05 7.91 6.92
N ARG A 72 -2.06 8.50 6.22
CA ARG A 72 -2.12 8.68 4.76
C ARG A 72 -2.13 7.36 4.00
N ILE A 73 -1.32 6.39 4.41
CA ILE A 73 -1.31 5.05 3.79
C ILE A 73 -2.69 4.42 3.95
N VAL A 74 -3.22 4.40 5.18
CA VAL A 74 -4.54 3.82 5.47
C VAL A 74 -5.64 4.50 4.66
N GLU A 75 -5.69 5.84 4.65
CA GLU A 75 -6.66 6.61 3.87
C GLU A 75 -6.58 6.28 2.37
N ARG A 76 -5.36 6.16 1.82
CA ARG A 76 -5.17 5.85 0.39
C ARG A 76 -5.52 4.42 0.06
N VAL A 77 -5.28 3.50 1.00
CA VAL A 77 -5.68 2.11 0.88
C VAL A 77 -7.20 1.99 0.88
N MET A 78 -7.88 2.69 1.78
CA MET A 78 -9.34 2.74 1.82
C MET A 78 -9.93 3.38 0.56
N ASP A 79 -9.46 4.55 0.11
CA ASP A 79 -9.96 5.22 -1.11
C ASP A 79 -9.82 4.30 -2.34
N ARG A 80 -8.71 3.57 -2.44
CA ARG A 80 -8.52 2.59 -3.52
C ARG A 80 -9.33 1.32 -3.31
N ALA A 81 -9.54 0.85 -2.08
CA ALA A 81 -10.38 -0.30 -1.80
C ALA A 81 -11.82 0.00 -2.20
N THR A 82 -12.36 1.17 -1.82
CA THR A 82 -13.69 1.64 -2.22
C THR A 82 -13.83 1.76 -3.75
N LYS A 83 -12.81 2.27 -4.45
CA LYS A 83 -12.82 2.34 -5.93
C LYS A 83 -12.55 1.01 -6.62
N GLY A 84 -11.77 0.13 -6.00
CA GLY A 84 -11.31 -1.15 -6.53
C GLY A 84 -12.30 -2.28 -6.31
N ASP A 85 -13.13 -2.19 -5.28
CA ASP A 85 -14.27 -3.09 -5.05
C ASP A 85 -15.24 -3.03 -6.24
N SER A 86 -15.40 -1.86 -6.85
CA SER A 86 -16.17 -1.67 -8.08
C SER A 86 -15.63 -2.43 -9.31
N PHE A 87 -14.40 -2.97 -9.26
CA PHE A 87 -13.78 -3.74 -10.36
C PHE A 87 -13.67 -5.24 -10.07
N ARG A 88 -14.14 -5.73 -8.92
CA ARG A 88 -14.07 -7.15 -8.54
C ARG A 88 -15.33 -7.96 -8.89
N ASN A 89 -16.30 -7.35 -9.59
CA ASN A 89 -17.52 -8.01 -10.03
C ASN A 89 -17.63 -8.01 -11.57
N ILE A 90 -16.91 -8.93 -12.22
CA ILE A 90 -17.15 -9.41 -13.60
C ILE A 90 -16.70 -10.86 -13.71
#